data_AF-A0A9E6BIQ1-F1
#
_entry.id   AF-A0A9E6BIQ1-F1
#
_cell.length_a   1.000
_cell.length_b   1.000
_cell.length_c   1.000
_cell.angle_alpha   90.00
_cell.angle_beta   90.00
_cell.angle_gamma   90.00
#
_symmetry.space_group_name_H-M   'P 1'
#
loop_
_entity.id
_entity.type
_entity.pdbx_description
1 polymer ?
#
loop_
_entity_poly.entity_id
_entity_poly.type
_entity_poly.pdbx_seq_one_letter_code
_entity_poly.pdbx_strand_id
1 'polypeptide(L)'
;LGNAARKILAPAWESGNTDKIKAAMEDFLTEFRKPAFPPSKYLRSGVTVQDVFEWLYEVDHVRLSYGLIYNGVDLEKLSPGTKGIVLLILYLGMDIADTRPLIVDQPDENLDNESIYELLTAYFNTAKTRRQIILITHNPNLVVNADSEQVIVATAARRDNGLPHITYQSGSLENNLPDGQGIRQQVCRILEGGSDAFLKRERRYALEQR
;
A
#
# COMPACT_ATOMS: atom_id res chain seq x y z
N LEU A 1 -17.10 -37.61 -6.52
CA LEU A 1 -16.82 -36.47 -5.62
C LEU A 1 -17.05 -35.08 -6.23
N GLY A 2 -16.62 -34.82 -7.47
CA GLY A 2 -16.40 -33.45 -7.97
C GLY A 2 -17.55 -32.43 -7.90
N ASN A 3 -18.83 -32.79 -7.98
CA ASN A 3 -19.91 -31.79 -8.03
C ASN A 3 -20.55 -31.52 -6.67
N ALA A 4 -20.85 -32.56 -5.88
CA ALA A 4 -21.49 -32.40 -4.56
C ALA A 4 -20.51 -31.82 -3.53
N ALA A 5 -19.27 -32.36 -3.47
CA ALA A 5 -18.23 -31.85 -2.57
C ALA A 5 -17.86 -30.40 -2.94
N ARG A 6 -17.70 -30.09 -4.23
CA ARG A 6 -17.41 -28.72 -4.67
C ARG A 6 -18.57 -27.76 -4.40
N LYS A 7 -19.83 -28.19 -4.52
CA LYS A 7 -20.99 -27.34 -4.20
C LYS A 7 -21.12 -27.05 -2.70
N ILE A 8 -20.84 -28.04 -1.84
CA ILE A 8 -21.03 -27.92 -0.38
C ILE A 8 -19.80 -27.30 0.29
N LEU A 9 -18.60 -27.79 -0.04
CA LEU A 9 -17.36 -27.42 0.64
C LEU A 9 -16.69 -26.18 0.01
N ALA A 10 -16.68 -26.03 -1.32
CA ALA A 10 -15.87 -24.98 -1.96
C ALA A 10 -16.23 -23.55 -1.52
N PRO A 11 -17.52 -23.14 -1.38
CA PRO A 11 -17.83 -21.77 -0.95
C PRO A 11 -17.27 -21.41 0.43
N ALA A 12 -17.23 -22.39 1.34
CA ALA A 12 -16.66 -22.21 2.67
C ALA A 12 -15.12 -22.22 2.62
N TRP A 13 -14.53 -23.17 1.90
CA TRP A 13 -13.08 -23.34 1.76
C TRP A 13 -12.42 -22.18 1.03
N GLU A 14 -13.03 -21.67 -0.03
CA GLU A 14 -12.56 -20.50 -0.78
C GLU A 14 -12.65 -19.20 0.05
N SER A 15 -13.49 -19.17 1.08
CA SER A 15 -13.62 -17.99 1.95
C SER A 15 -12.46 -17.81 2.94
N GLY A 16 -11.68 -18.86 3.20
CA GLY A 16 -10.62 -18.87 4.21
C GLY A 16 -11.10 -18.70 5.67
N ASN A 17 -12.41 -18.64 5.91
CA ASN A 17 -12.98 -18.47 7.24
C ASN A 17 -13.12 -19.82 7.94
N THR A 18 -12.43 -20.01 9.07
CA THR A 18 -12.38 -21.27 9.83
C THR A 18 -13.75 -21.72 10.33
N ASP A 19 -14.61 -20.80 10.75
CA ASP A 19 -15.94 -21.13 11.28
C ASP A 19 -16.86 -21.64 10.17
N LYS A 20 -16.81 -20.99 8.99
CA LYS A 20 -17.56 -21.44 7.81
C LYS A 20 -17.06 -22.79 7.30
N ILE A 21 -15.75 -23.00 7.29
CA ILE A 21 -15.13 -24.27 6.88
C ILE A 21 -15.58 -25.40 7.80
N LYS A 22 -15.54 -25.18 9.12
CA LYS A 22 -15.98 -26.16 10.12
C LYS A 22 -17.45 -26.53 9.92
N ALA A 23 -18.34 -25.54 9.81
CA ALA A 23 -19.76 -25.76 9.59
C ALA A 23 -20.01 -26.56 8.29
N ALA A 24 -19.35 -26.19 7.19
CA ALA A 24 -19.49 -26.89 5.91
C ALA A 24 -18.98 -28.34 5.95
N MET A 25 -17.92 -28.61 6.71
CA MET A 25 -17.43 -29.98 6.93
C MET A 25 -18.43 -30.80 7.75
N GLU A 26 -18.99 -30.25 8.82
CA GLU A 26 -20.02 -30.91 9.64
C GLU A 26 -21.28 -31.22 8.81
N ASP A 27 -21.73 -30.27 8.00
CA ASP A 27 -22.87 -30.43 7.08
C ASP A 27 -22.59 -31.52 6.03
N PHE A 28 -21.40 -31.48 5.41
CA PHE A 28 -20.99 -32.49 4.43
C PHE A 28 -20.96 -33.89 5.04
N LEU A 29 -20.37 -34.05 6.22
CA LEU A 29 -20.31 -35.34 6.93
C LEU A 29 -21.69 -35.83 7.35
N THR A 30 -22.57 -34.93 7.78
CA THR A 30 -23.95 -35.27 8.15
C THR A 30 -24.73 -35.75 6.94
N GLU A 31 -24.61 -35.06 5.80
CA GLU A 31 -25.24 -35.48 4.54
C GLU A 31 -24.69 -36.82 4.04
N PHE A 32 -23.37 -37.03 4.14
CA PHE A 32 -22.71 -38.25 3.71
C PHE A 32 -23.09 -39.49 4.55
N ARG A 33 -23.58 -39.28 5.78
CA ARG A 33 -24.03 -40.34 6.69
C ARG A 33 -25.52 -40.66 6.56
N LYS A 34 -26.31 -39.92 5.78
CA LYS A 34 -27.76 -40.15 5.64
C LYS A 34 -28.05 -41.47 4.91
N PRO A 35 -28.84 -42.39 5.50
CA PRO A 35 -29.13 -43.70 4.89
C PRO A 35 -29.85 -43.64 3.53
N ALA A 36 -30.62 -42.56 3.29
CA ALA A 36 -31.40 -42.35 2.07
C ALA A 36 -30.53 -42.12 0.82
N PHE A 37 -29.26 -41.76 1.03
CA PHE A 37 -28.28 -41.52 -0.01
C PHE A 37 -27.07 -42.42 0.33
N PRO A 38 -26.86 -43.55 -0.37
CA PRO A 38 -25.65 -44.33 -0.22
C PRO A 38 -24.52 -43.73 -1.08
N PRO A 39 -23.26 -43.67 -0.60
CA PRO A 39 -22.12 -43.11 -1.32
C PRO A 39 -21.97 -43.60 -2.77
N SER A 40 -22.36 -44.85 -3.03
CA SER A 40 -22.37 -45.46 -4.36
C SER A 40 -23.20 -44.71 -5.42
N LYS A 41 -24.15 -43.85 -5.04
CA LYS A 41 -24.96 -43.06 -6.00
C LYS A 41 -24.30 -41.78 -6.50
N TYR A 42 -23.23 -41.30 -5.87
CA TYR A 42 -22.62 -39.99 -6.21
C TYR A 42 -21.08 -40.00 -6.15
N LEU A 43 -20.48 -41.13 -5.78
CA LEU A 43 -19.09 -41.40 -6.10
C LEU A 43 -18.93 -41.71 -7.59
N ARG A 44 -17.78 -41.30 -8.16
CA ARG A 44 -17.44 -41.69 -9.53
C ARG A 44 -17.07 -43.17 -9.51
N SER A 45 -17.22 -43.84 -10.66
CA SER A 45 -16.74 -45.21 -10.83
C SER A 45 -15.27 -45.30 -10.42
N GLY A 46 -14.93 -46.30 -9.59
CA GLY A 46 -13.57 -46.53 -9.08
C GLY A 46 -13.16 -45.71 -7.86
N VAL A 47 -14.04 -44.86 -7.31
CA VAL A 47 -13.75 -44.09 -6.07
C VAL A 47 -14.50 -44.72 -4.89
N THR A 48 -13.77 -45.04 -3.83
CA THR A 48 -14.30 -45.60 -2.58
C THR A 48 -14.66 -44.51 -1.57
N VAL A 49 -15.35 -44.88 -0.49
CA VAL A 49 -15.62 -43.98 0.65
C VAL A 49 -14.33 -43.65 1.39
N GLN A 50 -13.37 -44.58 1.43
CA GLN A 50 -12.08 -44.36 2.07
C GLN A 50 -11.30 -43.28 1.34
N ASP A 51 -11.25 -43.31 0.01
CA ASP A 51 -10.58 -42.29 -0.81
C ASP A 51 -11.14 -40.87 -0.55
N VAL A 52 -12.43 -40.77 -0.21
CA VAL A 52 -13.08 -39.49 0.10
C VAL A 52 -12.59 -38.95 1.44
N PHE A 53 -12.51 -39.82 2.45
CA PHE A 53 -12.05 -39.43 3.77
C PHE A 53 -10.55 -39.13 3.76
N GLU A 54 -9.78 -39.93 3.02
CA GLU A 54 -8.37 -39.68 2.79
C GLU A 54 -8.18 -38.30 2.12
N TRP A 55 -8.87 -38.03 1.01
CA TRP A 55 -8.87 -36.70 0.40
C TRP A 55 -9.30 -35.59 1.36
N LEU A 56 -10.35 -35.78 2.17
CA LEU A 56 -10.89 -34.74 3.07
C LEU A 56 -9.93 -34.37 4.21
N TYR A 57 -9.14 -35.32 4.69
CA TYR A 57 -8.22 -35.13 5.81
C TYR A 57 -6.75 -34.97 5.39
N GLU A 58 -6.44 -35.15 4.11
CA GLU A 58 -5.15 -34.80 3.53
C GLU A 58 -4.94 -33.28 3.47
N VAL A 59 -3.68 -32.87 3.35
CA VAL A 59 -3.30 -31.46 3.24
C VAL A 59 -3.00 -31.03 1.80
N ASP A 60 -2.93 -31.96 0.85
CA ASP A 60 -2.54 -31.70 -0.55
C ASP A 60 -3.47 -30.74 -1.28
N HIS A 61 -4.74 -30.68 -0.86
CA HIS A 61 -5.75 -29.79 -1.41
C HIS A 61 -5.88 -28.48 -0.61
N VAL A 62 -5.15 -28.34 0.50
CA VAL A 62 -5.06 -27.11 1.28
C VAL A 62 -3.94 -26.24 0.69
N ARG A 63 -4.29 -25.01 0.31
CA ARG A 63 -3.33 -24.03 -0.19
C ARG A 63 -3.27 -22.85 0.76
N LEU A 64 -2.06 -22.39 1.04
CA LEU A 64 -1.87 -21.18 1.82
C LEU A 64 -1.96 -19.97 0.88
N SER A 65 -2.90 -19.08 1.14
CA SER A 65 -2.98 -17.78 0.49
C SER A 65 -2.50 -16.71 1.45
N TYR A 66 -1.63 -15.82 0.96
CA TYR A 66 -1.24 -14.63 1.70
C TYR A 66 -2.05 -13.45 1.17
N GLY A 67 -2.78 -12.81 2.06
CA GLY A 67 -3.51 -11.57 1.77
C GLY A 67 -2.98 -10.45 2.64
N LEU A 68 -3.03 -9.23 2.13
CA LEU A 68 -2.72 -8.03 2.91
C LEU A 68 -4.01 -7.23 3.06
N ILE A 69 -4.32 -6.85 4.30
CA ILE A 69 -5.51 -6.09 4.63
C ILE A 69 -5.05 -4.73 5.15
N TYR A 70 -5.58 -3.66 4.57
CA TYR A 70 -5.34 -2.29 5.01
C TYR A 70 -6.67 -1.64 5.38
N ASN A 71 -6.80 -1.15 6.62
CA ASN A 71 -8.02 -0.55 7.17
C ASN A 71 -9.29 -1.40 6.92
N GLY A 72 -9.17 -2.73 7.06
CA GLY A 72 -10.29 -3.66 6.87
C GLY A 72 -10.64 -3.97 5.42
N VAL A 73 -9.86 -3.48 4.45
CA VAL A 73 -10.06 -3.73 3.01
C VAL A 73 -8.89 -4.56 2.47
N ASP A 74 -9.21 -5.59 1.70
CA ASP A 74 -8.21 -6.41 1.00
C ASP A 74 -7.41 -5.55 0.01
N LEU A 75 -6.10 -5.74 -0.06
CA LEU A 75 -5.18 -5.03 -0.95
C LEU A 75 -5.63 -5.04 -2.42
N GLU A 76 -6.27 -6.13 -2.88
CA GLU A 76 -6.80 -6.28 -4.23
C GLU A 76 -7.99 -5.36 -4.55
N LYS A 77 -8.69 -4.88 -3.51
CA LYS A 77 -9.84 -3.98 -3.61
C LYS A 77 -9.46 -2.52 -3.46
N LEU A 78 -8.19 -2.22 -3.13
CA LEU A 78 -7.70 -0.85 -3.01
C LEU A 78 -7.49 -0.22 -4.40
N SER A 79 -7.58 1.11 -4.47
CA SER A 79 -7.20 1.84 -5.68
C SER A 79 -5.71 1.62 -5.99
N PRO A 80 -5.29 1.74 -7.26
CA PRO A 80 -3.87 1.58 -7.63
C PRO A 80 -2.92 2.46 -6.81
N GLY A 81 -3.28 3.71 -6.55
CA GLY A 81 -2.48 4.64 -5.73
C GLY A 81 -2.34 4.19 -4.28
N THR A 82 -3.46 3.88 -3.62
CA THR A 82 -3.44 3.37 -2.23
C THR A 82 -2.69 2.05 -2.13
N LYS A 83 -2.87 1.14 -3.10
CA LYS A 83 -2.15 -0.13 -3.16
C LYS A 83 -0.63 0.08 -3.25
N GLY A 84 -0.18 1.03 -4.08
CA GLY A 84 1.23 1.37 -4.22
C GLY A 84 1.87 1.80 -2.90
N ILE A 85 1.19 2.67 -2.15
CA ILE A 85 1.70 3.13 -0.84
C ILE A 85 1.70 2.04 0.20
N VAL A 86 0.64 1.23 0.30
CA VAL A 86 0.60 0.14 1.28
C VAL A 86 1.76 -0.83 1.03
N LEU A 87 2.09 -1.11 -0.23
CA LEU A 87 3.26 -1.92 -0.60
C LEU A 87 4.57 -1.22 -0.25
N LEU A 88 4.69 0.09 -0.47
CA LEU A 88 5.86 0.87 -0.10
C LEU A 88 6.09 0.88 1.42
N ILE A 89 5.02 1.07 2.21
CA ILE A 89 5.06 1.00 3.66
C ILE A 89 5.51 -0.39 4.12
N LEU A 90 4.92 -1.45 3.54
CA LEU A 90 5.32 -2.82 3.83
C LEU A 90 6.81 -3.04 3.53
N TYR A 91 7.28 -2.56 2.38
CA TYR A 91 8.69 -2.64 2.00
C TYR A 91 9.60 -1.91 3.00
N LEU A 92 9.27 -0.66 3.35
CA LEU A 92 10.03 0.14 4.30
C LEU A 92 10.05 -0.46 5.71
N GLY A 93 8.95 -1.10 6.13
CA GLY A 93 8.77 -1.70 7.45
C GLY A 93 9.32 -3.13 7.58
N MET A 94 9.32 -3.92 6.51
CA MET A 94 9.90 -5.27 6.52
C MET A 94 11.41 -5.25 6.34
N ASP A 95 11.92 -4.33 5.51
CA ASP A 95 13.31 -4.35 5.08
C ASP A 95 14.20 -3.51 6.02
N ILE A 96 14.20 -3.87 7.31
CA ILE A 96 14.91 -3.14 8.38
C ILE A 96 16.42 -3.33 8.26
N ALA A 97 16.89 -4.45 7.70
CA ALA A 97 18.31 -4.73 7.50
C ALA A 97 18.88 -4.19 6.18
N ASP A 98 18.03 -3.80 5.21
CA ASP A 98 18.51 -3.25 3.94
C ASP A 98 18.94 -1.79 4.07
N THR A 99 20.20 -1.55 3.73
CA THR A 99 20.87 -0.25 3.76
C THR A 99 21.08 0.35 2.37
N ARG A 100 20.66 -0.33 1.30
CA ARG A 100 20.84 0.15 -0.08
C ARG A 100 20.07 1.46 -0.29
N PRO A 101 20.54 2.39 -1.15
CA PRO A 101 19.75 3.58 -1.49
C PRO A 101 18.35 3.23 -2.00
N LEU A 102 17.34 4.00 -1.59
CA LEU A 102 15.98 3.90 -2.10
C LEU A 102 15.67 5.14 -2.94
N ILE A 103 15.19 4.94 -4.17
CA ILE A 103 14.69 6.03 -5.02
C ILE A 103 13.20 5.81 -5.17
N VAL A 104 12.40 6.81 -4.80
CA VAL A 104 10.94 6.77 -4.91
C VAL A 104 10.49 7.96 -5.73
N ASP A 105 9.92 7.67 -6.90
CA ASP A 105 9.41 8.69 -7.82
C ASP A 105 7.89 8.82 -7.65
N GLN A 106 7.44 10.05 -7.42
CA GLN A 106 6.05 10.43 -7.22
C GLN A 106 5.25 9.49 -6.30
N PRO A 107 5.70 9.24 -5.06
CA PRO A 107 4.93 8.42 -4.12
C PRO A 107 3.54 9.01 -3.80
N ASP A 108 3.34 10.29 -4.04
CA ASP A 108 2.13 11.07 -3.79
C ASP A 108 1.10 11.06 -4.93
N GLU A 109 1.42 10.48 -6.09
CA GLU A 109 0.50 10.50 -7.24
C GLU A 109 -0.78 9.72 -6.91
N ASN A 110 -1.94 10.38 -7.08
CA ASN A 110 -3.28 9.84 -6.84
C ASN A 110 -3.63 9.56 -5.36
N LEU A 111 -3.03 10.29 -4.42
CA LEU A 111 -3.31 10.18 -2.98
C LEU A 111 -3.82 11.50 -2.39
N ASP A 112 -5.03 11.47 -1.85
CA ASP A 112 -5.69 12.60 -1.19
C ASP A 112 -5.88 12.40 0.33
N ASN A 113 -5.45 11.25 0.88
CA ASN A 113 -5.71 10.89 2.27
C ASN A 113 -4.55 11.33 3.20
N GLU A 114 -4.81 12.35 4.02
CA GLU A 114 -3.92 12.86 5.07
C GLU A 114 -3.33 11.75 5.96
N SER A 115 -4.15 10.79 6.39
CA SER A 115 -3.69 9.69 7.26
C SER A 115 -2.65 8.79 6.58
N ILE A 116 -2.67 8.66 5.26
CA ILE A 116 -1.67 7.88 4.52
C ILE A 116 -0.33 8.62 4.52
N TYR A 117 -0.35 9.94 4.35
CA TYR A 117 0.86 10.75 4.35
C TYR A 117 1.56 10.76 5.70
N GLU A 118 0.81 10.91 6.79
CA GLU A 118 1.37 10.83 8.15
C GLU A 118 2.06 9.48 8.40
N LEU A 119 1.39 8.39 8.03
CA LEU A 119 1.95 7.05 8.17
C LEU A 119 3.22 6.87 7.34
N LEU A 120 3.17 7.21 6.05
CA LEU A 120 4.31 7.09 5.14
C LEU A 120 5.51 7.91 5.61
N THR A 121 5.25 9.14 6.09
CA THR A 121 6.25 10.05 6.65
C THR A 121 6.98 9.42 7.84
N ALA A 122 6.27 8.76 8.75
CA ALA A 122 6.88 8.07 9.88
C ALA A 122 7.82 6.93 9.44
N TYR A 123 7.43 6.18 8.40
CA TYR A 123 8.28 5.12 7.83
C TYR A 123 9.52 5.68 7.12
N PHE A 124 9.39 6.78 6.38
CA PHE A 124 10.55 7.46 5.79
C PHE A 124 11.49 7.99 6.85
N ASN A 125 10.98 8.65 7.90
CA ASN A 125 11.79 9.15 9.00
C ASN A 125 12.55 8.04 9.71
N THR A 126 11.93 6.88 9.89
CA THR A 126 12.62 5.71 10.44
C THR A 126 13.67 5.17 9.46
N ALA A 127 13.35 5.14 8.17
CA ALA A 127 14.22 4.54 7.16
C ALA A 127 15.42 5.40 6.76
N LYS A 128 15.29 6.73 6.72
CA LYS A 128 16.41 7.62 6.43
C LYS A 128 17.55 7.54 7.45
N THR A 129 17.27 7.08 8.69
CA THR A 129 18.31 6.86 9.71
C THR A 129 19.28 5.72 9.38
N ARG A 130 18.88 4.78 8.51
CA ARG A 130 19.67 3.58 8.19
C ARG A 130 20.09 3.47 6.72
N ARG A 131 19.33 4.08 5.80
CA ARG A 131 19.59 4.04 4.35
C ARG A 131 19.33 5.40 3.72
N GLN A 132 20.02 5.70 2.62
CA GLN A 132 19.73 6.91 1.85
C GLN A 132 18.38 6.77 1.14
N ILE A 133 17.55 7.80 1.20
CA ILE A 133 16.26 7.87 0.51
C ILE A 133 16.26 9.12 -0.37
N ILE A 134 15.95 8.94 -1.65
CA ILE A 134 15.80 10.01 -2.63
C ILE A 134 14.33 10.01 -3.06
N LEU A 135 13.62 11.06 -2.68
CA LEU A 135 12.21 11.27 -2.99
C LEU A 135 12.08 12.31 -4.10
N ILE A 136 11.40 11.94 -5.18
CA ILE A 136 10.99 12.86 -6.23
C ILE A 136 9.51 13.12 -6.03
N THR A 137 9.15 14.33 -5.60
CA THR A 137 7.76 14.65 -5.25
C THR A 137 7.46 16.11 -5.53
N HIS A 138 6.17 16.39 -5.75
CA HIS A 138 5.62 17.74 -5.83
C HIS A 138 4.72 18.05 -4.62
N ASN A 139 4.67 17.16 -3.62
CA ASN A 139 3.83 17.31 -2.46
C ASN A 139 4.61 17.98 -1.29
N PRO A 140 4.21 19.20 -0.86
CA PRO A 140 4.87 19.89 0.25
C PRO A 140 4.85 19.10 1.55
N ASN A 141 3.81 18.30 1.80
CA ASN A 141 3.71 17.50 3.03
C ASN A 141 4.84 16.46 3.09
N LEU A 142 5.22 15.84 1.97
CA LEU A 142 6.33 14.89 1.96
C LEU A 142 7.69 15.57 2.07
N VAL A 143 7.86 16.77 1.49
CA VAL A 143 9.13 17.51 1.58
C VAL A 143 9.35 18.04 3.00
N VAL A 144 8.31 18.65 3.60
CA VAL A 144 8.39 19.34 4.88
C VAL A 144 8.20 18.38 6.05
N ASN A 145 7.18 17.52 6.03
CA ASN A 145 6.86 16.68 7.20
C ASN A 145 7.78 15.46 7.32
N ALA A 146 8.39 15.00 6.22
CA ALA A 146 9.46 13.99 6.28
C ALA A 146 10.82 14.57 6.70
N ASP A 147 10.86 15.85 7.10
CA ASP A 147 12.03 16.49 7.68
C ASP A 147 13.27 16.30 6.79
N SER A 148 13.13 16.66 5.51
CA SER A 148 14.16 16.39 4.50
C SER A 148 15.47 17.09 4.84
N GLU A 149 16.56 16.32 4.98
CA GLU A 149 17.88 16.89 5.32
C GLU A 149 18.46 17.74 4.17
N GLN A 150 18.14 17.36 2.93
CA GLN A 150 18.55 18.06 1.73
C GLN A 150 17.41 18.07 0.71
N VAL A 151 17.08 19.27 0.23
CA VAL A 151 16.17 19.48 -0.88
C VAL A 151 16.99 19.85 -2.12
N ILE A 152 16.64 19.27 -3.26
CA ILE A 152 17.22 19.61 -4.57
C ILE A 152 16.11 20.19 -5.43
N VAL A 153 16.17 21.49 -5.68
CA VAL A 153 15.23 22.20 -6.55
C VAL A 153 15.72 22.11 -7.98
N ALA A 154 14.93 21.47 -8.85
CA ALA A 154 15.14 21.47 -10.29
C ALA A 154 14.36 22.62 -10.94
N THR A 155 15.03 23.45 -11.74
CA THR A 155 14.41 24.52 -12.52
C THR A 155 14.65 24.31 -14.00
N ALA A 156 13.61 24.42 -14.83
CA ALA A 156 13.72 24.32 -16.28
C ALA A 156 13.51 25.70 -16.93
N ALA A 157 14.55 26.24 -17.59
CA ALA A 157 14.47 27.46 -18.37
C ALA A 157 14.30 27.13 -19.87
N ARG A 158 13.26 27.68 -20.50
CA ARG A 158 13.09 27.58 -21.96
C ARG A 158 14.18 28.39 -22.65
N ARG A 159 14.72 27.84 -23.74
CA ARG A 159 15.64 28.54 -24.65
C ARG A 159 14.94 28.69 -25.99
N ASP A 160 15.13 29.84 -26.64
CA ASP A 160 14.40 30.18 -27.87
C ASP A 160 14.59 29.16 -29.00
N ASN A 161 15.73 28.45 -29.05
CA ASN A 161 16.05 27.46 -30.09
C ASN A 161 16.80 26.22 -29.55
N GLY A 162 16.27 25.53 -28.53
CA GLY A 162 16.90 24.29 -28.05
C GLY A 162 16.11 23.55 -26.97
N LEU A 163 16.70 22.46 -26.47
CA LEU A 163 16.18 21.75 -25.30
C LEU A 163 16.16 22.68 -24.08
N PRO A 164 15.18 22.50 -23.17
CA PRO A 164 15.14 23.26 -21.92
C PRO A 164 16.44 23.06 -21.15
N HIS A 165 16.97 24.13 -20.58
CA HIS A 165 18.13 24.05 -19.71
C HIS A 165 17.65 23.81 -18.29
N ILE A 166 18.03 22.67 -17.73
CA ILE A 166 17.70 22.29 -16.36
C ILE A 166 18.87 22.67 -15.47
N THR A 167 18.58 23.43 -14.42
CA THR A 167 19.53 23.76 -13.34
C THR A 167 19.05 23.17 -12.03
N TYR A 168 19.99 22.91 -11.13
CA TYR A 168 19.73 22.34 -9.82
C TYR A 168 20.34 23.22 -8.74
N GLN A 169 19.59 23.47 -7.68
CA GLN A 169 20.06 24.12 -6.47
C GLN A 169 19.75 23.22 -5.28
N SER A 170 20.74 22.96 -4.43
CA SER A 170 20.59 22.11 -3.26
C SER A 170 20.88 22.82 -1.95
N GLY A 171 20.24 22.37 -0.88
CA GLY A 171 20.47 22.83 0.48
C GLY A 171 19.41 22.29 1.43
N SER A 172 19.54 22.59 2.71
CA SER A 172 18.54 22.18 3.71
C SER A 172 17.29 23.05 3.63
N LEU A 173 16.20 22.61 4.28
CA LEU A 173 14.95 23.37 4.32
C LEU A 173 15.10 24.73 5.04
N GLU A 174 16.06 24.85 5.96
CA GLU A 174 16.35 26.09 6.67
C GLU A 174 17.24 27.06 5.87
N ASN A 175 17.78 26.63 4.72
CA ASN A 175 18.65 27.46 3.91
C ASN A 175 17.90 28.71 3.42
N ASN A 176 18.32 29.84 3.99
CA ASN A 176 17.77 31.17 3.75
C ASN A 176 18.91 32.10 3.34
N LEU A 177 18.89 32.57 2.10
CA LEU A 177 19.90 33.49 1.57
C LEU A 177 19.46 34.96 1.72
N PRO A 178 20.40 35.92 1.89
CA PRO A 178 20.07 37.34 2.07
C PRO A 178 19.30 37.97 0.90
N ASP A 179 19.44 37.41 -0.30
CA ASP A 179 18.76 37.85 -1.51
C ASP A 179 17.36 37.22 -1.67
N GLY A 180 16.92 36.41 -0.71
CA GLY A 180 15.63 35.74 -0.74
C GLY A 180 15.56 34.54 -1.70
N GLN A 181 16.69 34.04 -2.20
CA GLN A 181 16.76 32.92 -3.14
C GLN A 181 17.24 31.60 -2.50
N GLY A 182 17.15 31.49 -1.18
CA GLY A 182 17.43 30.26 -0.46
C GLY A 182 16.44 29.14 -0.80
N ILE A 183 16.80 27.91 -0.46
CA ILE A 183 15.96 26.72 -0.66
C ILE A 183 14.58 26.91 -0.02
N ARG A 184 14.52 27.47 1.19
CA ARG A 184 13.27 27.71 1.90
C ARG A 184 12.28 28.53 1.06
N GLN A 185 12.75 29.61 0.44
CA GLN A 185 11.93 30.47 -0.40
C GLN A 185 11.55 29.78 -1.70
N GLN A 186 12.45 29.01 -2.30
CA GLN A 186 12.14 28.26 -3.52
C GLN A 186 11.08 27.19 -3.29
N VAL A 187 11.19 26.42 -2.19
CA VAL A 187 10.20 25.42 -1.78
C VAL A 187 8.84 26.09 -1.56
N CYS A 188 8.76 27.17 -0.78
CA CYS A 188 7.52 27.92 -0.57
C CYS A 188 6.94 28.47 -1.89
N ARG A 189 7.79 28.99 -2.79
CA ARG A 189 7.34 29.50 -4.09
C ARG A 189 6.77 28.39 -4.98
N ILE A 190 7.44 27.25 -5.06
CA ILE A 190 7.09 26.17 -5.99
C ILE A 190 5.90 25.37 -5.47
N LEU A 191 5.89 25.02 -4.18
CA LEU A 191 4.88 24.11 -3.62
C LEU A 191 3.66 24.86 -3.07
N GLU A 192 3.83 26.09 -2.55
CA GLU A 192 2.72 26.87 -1.95
C GLU A 192 2.24 28.05 -2.82
N GLY A 193 2.89 28.30 -3.97
CA GLY A 193 2.60 29.47 -4.81
C GLY A 193 3.18 30.78 -4.24
N GLY A 194 4.10 30.70 -3.29
CA GLY A 194 4.79 31.83 -2.67
C GLY A 194 4.15 32.35 -1.38
N SER A 195 4.92 33.14 -0.64
CA SER A 195 4.54 33.64 0.69
C SER A 195 3.22 34.41 0.69
N ASP A 196 2.94 35.18 -0.36
CA ASP A 196 1.69 35.93 -0.48
C ASP A 196 0.47 35.00 -0.65
N ALA A 197 0.62 33.91 -1.40
CA ALA A 197 -0.44 32.93 -1.58
C ALA A 197 -0.70 32.17 -0.26
N PHE A 198 0.37 31.79 0.44
CA PHE A 198 0.30 31.17 1.76
C PHE A 198 -0.42 32.07 2.78
N LEU A 199 0.00 33.33 2.92
CA LEU A 199 -0.63 34.29 3.85
C LEU A 199 -2.07 34.61 3.46
N LYS A 200 -2.39 34.68 2.16
CA LYS A 200 -3.79 34.85 1.71
C LYS A 200 -4.67 33.65 2.07
N ARG A 201 -4.15 32.41 2.00
CA ARG A 201 -4.86 31.21 2.43
C ARG A 201 -5.08 31.23 3.95
N GLU A 202 -4.04 31.51 4.72
CA GLU A 202 -4.11 31.60 6.18
C GLU A 202 -5.15 32.63 6.64
N ARG A 203 -5.11 33.85 6.10
CA ARG A 203 -6.11 34.89 6.36
C ARG A 203 -7.53 34.50 5.95
N ARG A 204 -7.70 33.74 4.86
CA ARG A 204 -9.01 33.28 4.40
C ARG A 204 -9.59 32.22 5.32
N TYR A 205 -8.75 31.35 5.87
CA TYR A 205 -9.22 30.30 6.78
C TYR A 205 -9.52 30.85 8.18
N ALA A 206 -8.87 31.94 8.59
CA ALA A 206 -9.10 32.61 9.88
C ALA A 206 -9.14 31.60 11.04
N LEU A 207 -8.26 30.60 11.00
CA LEU A 207 -8.17 29.57 12.04
C LEU A 207 -7.63 30.26 13.29
N GLU A 208 -8.45 30.35 14.34
CA GLU A 208 -8.00 30.83 15.64
C GLU A 208 -6.86 29.92 16.11
N GLN A 209 -5.68 30.50 16.34
CA GLN A 209 -4.57 29.80 16.96
C GLN A 209 -5.02 29.39 18.37
N ARG A 210 -5.26 28.09 18.56
CA ARG A 210 -5.53 27.48 19.87
C ARG A 210 -4.24 27.03 20.53
#